data_AF-A0A183UQC1-F1
#
_entry.id   AF-A0A183UQC1-F1
#
_cell.length_a   1.000
_cell.length_b   1.000
_cell.length_c   1.000
_cell.angle_alpha   90.00
_cell.angle_beta   90.00
_cell.angle_gamma   90.00
#
_symmetry.space_group_name_H-M   'P 1'
#
loop_
_entity.id
_entity.type
_entity.pdbx_description
1 polymer ?
#
loop_
_entity_poly.entity_id
_entity_poly.type
_entity_poly.pdbx_seq_one_letter_code
_entity_poly.pdbx_strand_id
1 'polypeptide(L)'
;MLKAIGATLRISARSIRKCPFPVTFENVIFPPNGQMKLPPMPAEPTYDLEKGEKKYKTTKRMIEVRGVEEVHTELIHGQYGIAAVTGGFITPQDFDFIQVLIFYEFCSFL
;
A
#
# COMPACT_ATOMS: atom_id res chain seq x y z
N MET A 1 35.02 -2.40 68.17
CA MET A 1 35.12 -1.38 67.11
C MET A 1 35.24 -2.11 65.76
N LEU A 2 34.12 -2.46 65.13
CA LEU A 2 34.09 -3.07 63.79
C LEU A 2 33.02 -2.32 62.99
N LYS A 3 33.44 -1.56 61.99
CA LYS A 3 32.56 -0.72 61.16
C LYS A 3 32.35 -1.46 59.83
N ALA A 4 31.18 -2.06 59.66
CA ALA A 4 30.79 -2.72 58.43
C ALA A 4 30.54 -1.66 57.34
N ILE A 5 31.32 -1.72 56.27
CA ILE A 5 31.15 -0.84 55.09
C ILE A 5 30.17 -1.55 54.17
N GLY A 6 28.89 -1.19 54.27
CA GLY A 6 27.85 -1.65 53.35
C GLY A 6 28.04 -1.02 51.98
N ALA A 7 28.64 -1.75 51.04
CA ALA A 7 28.71 -1.33 49.64
C ALA A 7 27.32 -1.42 49.01
N THR A 8 26.64 -0.28 48.89
CA THR A 8 25.37 -0.19 48.18
C THR A 8 25.66 -0.15 46.68
N LEU A 9 25.42 -1.25 45.97
CA LEU A 9 25.52 -1.29 44.50
C LEU A 9 24.44 -0.38 43.90
N ARG A 10 24.79 0.86 43.58
CA ARG A 10 23.96 1.74 42.73
C ARG A 10 24.09 1.28 41.28
N ILE A 11 23.20 0.38 40.87
CA ILE A 11 23.03 0.01 39.46
C ILE A 11 22.44 1.25 38.75
N SER A 12 23.22 1.87 37.87
CA SER A 12 22.77 3.02 37.08
C SER A 12 21.68 2.57 36.10
N ALA A 13 20.42 2.89 36.39
CA ALA A 13 19.27 2.60 35.51
C ALA A 13 19.24 3.46 34.23
N ARG A 14 20.27 4.28 33.97
CA ARG A 14 20.31 5.20 32.81
C ARG A 14 20.45 4.51 31.45
N SER A 15 20.58 3.19 31.42
CA SER A 15 20.78 2.41 30.19
C SER A 15 19.72 1.31 30.00
N ILE A 16 18.49 1.51 30.46
CA ILE A 16 17.36 0.70 29.96
C ILE A 16 16.86 1.40 28.70
N ARG A 17 17.25 0.89 27.53
CA ARG A 17 16.67 1.34 26.25
C ARG A 17 15.17 1.07 26.34
N LYS A 18 14.36 2.11 26.14
CA LYS A 18 12.91 1.93 25.98
C LYS A 18 12.72 1.17 24.67
N CYS A 19 12.57 -0.15 24.74
CA CYS A 19 12.06 -0.93 23.63
C CYS A 19 10.54 -0.74 23.65
N PRO A 20 9.96 0.02 22.71
CA PRO A 20 8.50 0.05 22.58
C PRO A 20 8.03 -1.38 22.31
N PHE A 21 6.87 -1.74 22.88
CA PHE A 21 6.25 -3.00 22.54
C PHE A 21 6.02 -3.06 21.02
N PRO A 22 6.26 -4.23 20.40
CA PRO A 22 6.02 -4.37 18.97
C PRO A 22 4.55 -4.09 18.67
N VAL A 23 4.29 -3.37 17.59
CA VAL A 23 2.93 -3.14 17.10
C VAL A 23 2.36 -4.48 16.67
N THR A 24 1.24 -4.89 17.25
CA THR A 24 0.54 -6.13 16.89
C THR A 24 -0.48 -5.85 15.78
N PHE A 25 -0.58 -6.77 14.82
CA PHE A 25 -1.46 -6.66 13.64
C PHE A 25 -2.69 -7.56 13.75
N GLU A 26 -3.14 -7.85 14.98
CA GLU A 26 -4.22 -8.81 15.25
C GLU A 26 -5.56 -8.43 14.57
N ASN A 27 -5.76 -7.15 14.27
CA ASN A 27 -6.98 -6.62 13.66
C ASN A 27 -6.87 -6.44 12.13
N VAL A 28 -5.78 -6.87 11.51
CA VAL A 28 -5.62 -6.79 10.04
C VAL A 28 -6.41 -7.92 9.40
N ILE A 29 -7.45 -7.55 8.65
CA ILE A 29 -8.28 -8.50 7.92
C ILE A 29 -7.66 -8.71 6.55
N PHE A 30 -7.15 -9.92 6.31
CA PHE A 30 -6.67 -10.33 5.00
C PHE A 30 -7.82 -10.84 4.13
N PRO A 31 -7.73 -10.68 2.80
CA PRO A 31 -8.72 -11.22 1.89
C PRO A 31 -8.80 -12.77 2.01
N PRO A 32 -10.01 -13.35 2.05
CA PRO A 32 -10.22 -14.77 2.36
C PRO A 32 -9.65 -15.73 1.31
N ASN A 33 -9.41 -15.25 0.09
CA ASN A 33 -8.92 -16.07 -1.02
C ASN A 33 -7.40 -16.23 -1.04
N GLY A 34 -6.68 -15.67 -0.05
CA GLY A 34 -5.21 -15.65 -0.06
C GLY A 34 -4.61 -14.87 -1.23
N GLN A 35 -5.43 -14.08 -1.93
CA GLN A 35 -5.00 -13.23 -3.03
C GLN A 35 -4.29 -12.01 -2.46
N MET A 36 -3.00 -12.15 -2.22
CA MET A 36 -2.10 -11.06 -1.83
C MET A 36 -1.53 -10.31 -3.05
N LYS A 37 -1.93 -10.72 -4.26
CA LYS A 37 -1.42 -10.22 -5.53
C LYS A 37 -2.50 -9.40 -6.21
N LEU A 38 -2.09 -8.32 -6.86
CA LEU A 38 -2.98 -7.53 -7.70
C LEU A 38 -3.47 -8.39 -8.89
N PRO A 39 -4.76 -8.30 -9.26
CA PRO A 39 -5.27 -8.99 -10.44
C PRO A 39 -4.66 -8.38 -11.71
N PRO A 40 -4.44 -9.19 -12.77
CA PRO A 40 -3.93 -8.69 -14.03
C PRO A 40 -4.98 -7.78 -14.69
N MET A 41 -4.58 -6.56 -15.05
CA MET A 41 -5.42 -5.62 -15.79
C MET A 41 -5.41 -5.97 -17.29
N PRO A 42 -6.57 -6.16 -17.95
CA PRO A 42 -6.59 -6.36 -19.40
C PRO A 42 -6.21 -5.07 -20.14
N ALA A 43 -5.39 -5.20 -21.18
CA ALA A 43 -4.92 -4.04 -21.97
C ALA A 43 -6.03 -3.36 -22.78
N GLU A 44 -7.03 -4.13 -23.20
CA GLU A 44 -8.23 -3.62 -23.86
C GLU A 44 -9.48 -4.10 -23.13
N PRO A 45 -10.53 -3.26 -23.06
CA PRO A 45 -11.82 -3.72 -22.56
C PRO A 45 -12.39 -4.81 -23.48
N THR A 46 -13.10 -5.77 -22.88
CA THR A 46 -13.80 -6.81 -23.62
C THR A 46 -15.06 -6.22 -24.26
N TYR A 47 -15.21 -6.39 -25.58
CA TYR A 47 -16.38 -5.92 -26.34
C TYR A 47 -17.24 -7.12 -26.75
N ASP A 48 -18.51 -7.12 -26.33
CA ASP A 48 -19.46 -8.17 -26.72
C ASP A 48 -20.10 -7.87 -28.08
N LEU A 49 -19.70 -8.62 -29.12
CA LEU A 49 -20.26 -8.47 -30.47
C LEU A 49 -21.77 -8.77 -30.51
N GLU A 50 -22.27 -9.67 -29.64
CA GLU A 50 -23.69 -10.05 -29.56
C GLU A 50 -24.57 -8.91 -29.04
N LYS A 51 -24.02 -8.03 -28.19
CA LYS A 51 -24.71 -6.84 -27.68
C LYS A 51 -24.54 -5.62 -28.61
N GLY A 52 -23.81 -5.78 -29.71
CA GLY A 52 -23.53 -4.69 -30.66
C GLY A 52 -22.49 -3.69 -30.17
N GLU A 53 -21.68 -4.04 -29.16
CA GLU A 53 -20.62 -3.18 -28.66
C GLU A 53 -19.49 -3.07 -29.68
N LYS A 54 -19.10 -1.84 -30.02
CA LYS A 54 -18.04 -1.57 -31.00
C LYS A 54 -17.01 -0.62 -30.41
N LYS A 55 -15.75 -0.84 -30.77
CA LYS A 55 -14.64 0.04 -30.41
C LYS A 55 -14.75 1.33 -31.23
N TYR A 56 -15.03 2.44 -30.54
CA TYR A 56 -14.99 3.77 -31.14
C TYR A 56 -13.70 4.49 -30.75
N LYS A 57 -13.05 5.10 -31.74
CA LYS A 57 -11.88 5.95 -31.47
C LYS A 57 -12.37 7.21 -30.74
N THR A 58 -11.90 7.38 -29.51
CA THR A 58 -12.20 8.56 -28.70
C THR A 58 -11.01 9.52 -28.71
N THR A 59 -11.26 10.81 -28.81
CA THR A 59 -10.22 11.84 -28.71
C THR A 59 -9.74 11.95 -27.26
N LYS A 60 -8.43 12.06 -27.05
CA LYS A 60 -7.83 12.25 -25.72
C LYS A 60 -8.34 13.55 -25.08
N ARG A 61 -9.09 13.43 -23.97
CA ARG A 61 -9.72 14.56 -23.28
C ARG A 61 -8.81 15.10 -22.18
N MET A 62 -8.11 16.19 -22.45
CA MET A 62 -7.21 16.85 -21.48
C MET A 62 -7.95 17.46 -20.28
N ILE A 63 -9.27 17.59 -20.34
CA ILE A 63 -10.11 18.09 -19.24
C ILE A 63 -10.22 17.09 -18.09
N GLU A 64 -10.12 15.78 -18.37
CA GLU A 64 -10.28 14.72 -17.37
C GLU A 64 -9.10 14.68 -16.39
N VAL A 65 -7.95 15.18 -16.83
CA VAL A 65 -6.72 15.23 -16.03
C VAL A 65 -6.58 16.54 -15.25
N ARG A 66 -7.42 17.53 -15.58
CA ARG A 66 -7.37 18.86 -14.96
C ARG A 66 -8.41 18.94 -13.85
N GLY A 67 -7.95 19.25 -12.64
CA GLY A 67 -8.80 19.47 -11.49
C GLY A 67 -8.46 18.54 -10.34
N VAL A 68 -9.28 18.61 -9.30
CA VAL A 68 -9.19 17.73 -8.14
C VAL A 68 -10.00 16.47 -8.45
N GLU A 69 -9.48 15.30 -8.07
CA GLU A 69 -10.23 14.05 -8.15
C GLU A 69 -11.29 14.00 -7.04
N GLU A 70 -12.56 13.80 -7.40
CA GLU A 70 -13.68 13.80 -6.45
C GLU A 70 -14.10 12.39 -5.99
N VAL A 71 -13.59 11.32 -6.63
CA VAL A 71 -14.13 9.95 -6.47
C VAL A 71 -13.30 9.09 -5.52
N HIS A 72 -11.98 8.96 -5.72
CA HIS A 72 -11.14 8.03 -4.95
C HIS A 72 -10.24 8.74 -3.93
N THR A 73 -10.81 9.65 -3.13
CA THR A 73 -10.06 10.42 -2.12
C THR A 73 -9.90 9.68 -0.78
N GLU A 74 -10.66 8.61 -0.55
CA GLU A 74 -10.72 7.91 0.73
C GLU A 74 -10.16 6.47 0.65
N LEU A 75 -9.56 6.01 1.75
CA LEU A 75 -9.02 4.66 1.86
C LEU A 75 -10.12 3.65 2.19
N ILE A 76 -10.63 2.96 1.18
CA ILE A 76 -11.71 1.95 1.30
C ILE A 76 -11.35 0.82 2.28
N HIS A 77 -10.07 0.44 2.34
CA HIS A 77 -9.59 -0.67 3.18
C HIS A 77 -8.79 -0.24 4.41
N GLY A 78 -8.63 1.07 4.66
CA GLY A 78 -7.99 1.60 5.87
C GLY A 78 -6.51 1.22 6.10
N GLN A 79 -5.83 0.67 5.08
CA GLN A 79 -4.44 0.24 5.17
C GLN A 79 -3.51 1.35 4.69
N TYR A 80 -3.27 1.40 3.38
CA TYR A 80 -2.40 2.34 2.71
C TYR A 80 -2.90 2.54 1.27
N GLY A 81 -2.60 3.68 0.69
CA GLY A 81 -2.96 4.00 -0.70
C GLY A 81 -1.90 4.89 -1.33
N ILE A 82 -1.83 4.85 -2.66
CA ILE A 82 -0.95 5.73 -3.44
C ILE A 82 -1.77 6.96 -3.82
N ALA A 83 -1.38 8.13 -3.29
CA ALA A 83 -2.02 9.39 -3.64
C ALA A 83 -1.37 10.01 -4.88
N ALA A 84 -2.17 10.31 -5.89
CA ALA A 84 -1.70 11.04 -7.07
C ALA A 84 -1.55 12.53 -6.73
N VAL A 85 -0.32 13.05 -6.82
CA VAL A 85 -0.03 14.48 -6.58
C VAL A 85 -0.36 15.33 -7.81
N THR A 86 -0.21 14.75 -9.00
CA THR A 86 -0.47 15.42 -10.28
C THR A 86 -1.32 14.54 -11.18
N GLY A 87 -2.20 15.18 -11.95
CA GLY A 87 -2.98 14.48 -12.98
C GLY A 87 -2.08 13.93 -14.09
N GLY A 88 -2.44 12.77 -14.62
CA GLY A 88 -1.77 12.14 -15.75
C GLY A 88 -2.68 11.13 -16.47
N PHE A 89 -2.13 10.47 -17.47
CA PHE A 89 -2.77 9.33 -18.13
C PHE A 89 -1.93 8.09 -17.83
N ILE A 90 -2.61 7.01 -17.43
CA ILE A 90 -2.00 5.72 -17.16
C ILE A 90 -2.26 4.81 -18.36
N THR A 91 -1.22 4.18 -18.88
CA THR A 91 -1.28 3.20 -19.96
C THR A 91 -1.26 1.78 -19.42
N PRO A 92 -1.66 0.75 -20.19
CA PRO A 92 -1.59 -0.64 -19.75
C PRO A 92 -0.20 -1.06 -19.26
N GLN A 93 0.86 -0.55 -19.90
CA GLN A 93 2.25 -0.83 -19.53
C GLN A 93 2.60 -0.30 -18.13
N ASP A 94 2.03 0.83 -17.73
CA ASP A 94 2.22 1.41 -16.40
C ASP A 94 1.58 0.51 -15.33
N PHE A 95 0.44 -0.10 -15.63
CA PHE A 95 -0.21 -1.08 -14.74
C PHE A 95 0.62 -2.36 -14.59
N ASP A 96 1.20 -2.86 -15.68
CA ASP A 96 2.10 -4.01 -15.63
C ASP A 96 3.33 -3.71 -14.76
N PHE A 97 3.90 -2.51 -14.89
CA PHE A 97 5.01 -2.07 -14.06
C PHE A 97 4.65 -2.03 -12.58
N ILE A 98 3.50 -1.46 -12.22
CA ILE A 98 3.03 -1.39 -10.82
C ILE A 98 2.81 -2.80 -10.25
N GLN A 99 2.18 -3.69 -11.02
CA GLN A 99 1.98 -5.08 -10.61
C GLN A 99 3.31 -5.78 -10.32
N VAL A 100 4.28 -5.63 -11.22
CA VAL A 100 5.60 -6.24 -11.10
C VAL A 100 6.37 -5.68 -9.91
N LEU A 101 6.39 -4.35 -9.75
CA LEU A 101 7.09 -3.69 -8.66
C LEU A 101 6.55 -4.11 -7.30
N ILE A 102 5.22 -4.03 -7.11
CA ILE A 102 4.57 -4.41 -5.85
C ILE A 102 4.79 -5.90 -5.57
N PHE A 103 4.71 -6.76 -6.59
CA PHE A 103 4.91 -8.19 -6.43
C PHE A 103 6.33 -8.53 -5.94
N TYR A 104 7.37 -7.95 -6.54
CA TYR A 104 8.74 -8.24 -6.15
C TYR A 104 9.07 -7.71 -4.75
N GLU A 105 8.58 -6.52 -4.40
CA GLU A 105 8.92 -5.88 -3.14
C GLU A 105 8.18 -6.53 -1.95
N PHE A 106 6.88 -6.82 -2.09
CA PHE A 106 6.12 -7.48 -1.02
C PHE A 106 6.47 -8.96 -0.83
N CYS A 107 6.83 -9.69 -1.90
CA CYS A 107 7.21 -11.10 -1.78
C CYS A 107 8.61 -11.29 -1.16
N SER A 108 9.42 -10.23 -1.06
CA SER A 108 10.73 -10.27 -0.39
C SER A 108 10.64 -10.10 1.13
N PHE A 109 9.52 -9.57 1.62
CA PHE A 109 9.25 -9.35 3.05
C PHE A 109 8.44 -10.48 3.71
N LEU A 110 7.93 -11.43 2.93
CA LEU A 110 7.20 -12.63 3.36
C LEU A 110 8.10 -13.86 3.24
#